data_AF-A0A7S2C2M3-F1
#
_entry.id   AF-A0A7S2C2M3-F1
#
_cell.length_a   1.000
_cell.length_b   1.000
_cell.length_c   1.000
_cell.angle_alpha   90.00
_cell.angle_beta   90.00
_cell.angle_gamma   90.00
#
_symmetry.space_group_name_H-M   'P 1'
#
loop_
_entity.id
_entity.type
_entity.pdbx_description
1 polymer ?
#
loop_
_entity_poly.entity_id
_entity_poly.type
_entity_poly.pdbx_seq_one_letter_code
_entity_poly.pdbx_strand_id
1 'polypeptide(L)'
;FVQYAAAHRNMFMVFANTVNNQVAAYYQQQHGLIPRVSRGIDMDMPYPYGGSYGKMFDHPESAIELHRLFLSSPERFAWRDEENDGCIAYRPPGEEGTGGRQMRFSINFFAFRYSDAGEVAYLVARKGGSDDEVALTIESPHTNCMYTNFVVAHYAFGMQQTAIASTGILDSYVRLKDAQLKNQSV
;
A
#
# COMPACT_ATOMS: atom_id res chain seq x y z
N PHE A 1 1.70 8.74 11.19
CA PHE A 1 2.55 7.64 10.69
C PHE A 1 3.76 7.40 11.57
N VAL A 2 4.74 8.32 11.63
CA VAL A 2 5.99 8.13 12.40
C VAL A 2 5.73 7.79 13.88
N GLN A 3 4.83 8.53 14.54
CA GLN A 3 4.45 8.24 15.93
C GLN A 3 3.86 6.83 16.11
N TYR A 4 3.04 6.38 15.15
CA TYR A 4 2.48 5.03 15.15
C TYR A 4 3.61 4.00 15.04
N ALA A 5 4.48 4.11 14.03
CA ALA A 5 5.61 3.19 13.85
C ALA A 5 6.55 3.15 15.07
N ALA A 6 6.76 4.28 15.76
CA ALA A 6 7.57 4.33 16.97
C ALA A 6 6.92 3.62 18.18
N ALA A 7 5.59 3.67 18.30
CA ALA A 7 4.84 3.07 19.40
C ALA A 7 4.61 1.56 19.21
N HIS A 8 4.48 1.07 17.97
CA HIS A 8 4.09 -0.31 17.67
C HIS A 8 5.31 -1.22 17.53
N ARG A 9 5.94 -1.51 18.67
CA ARG A 9 7.23 -2.22 18.74
C ARG A 9 7.18 -3.70 18.35
N ASN A 10 5.98 -4.27 18.28
CA ASN A 10 5.71 -5.62 17.81
C ASN A 10 5.72 -5.73 16.27
N MET A 11 5.75 -4.61 15.55
CA MET A 11 5.85 -4.56 14.10
C MET A 11 7.28 -4.23 13.69
N PHE A 12 7.86 -5.06 12.83
CA PHE A 12 9.20 -4.85 12.29
C PHE A 12 9.20 -3.73 11.25
N MET A 13 8.22 -3.76 10.35
CA MET A 13 7.96 -2.67 9.42
C MET A 13 6.49 -2.28 9.43
N VAL A 14 6.25 -0.97 9.36
CA VAL A 14 4.92 -0.39 9.17
C VAL A 14 4.86 0.23 7.79
N PHE A 15 3.98 -0.29 6.94
CA PHE A 15 3.71 0.21 5.60
C PHE A 15 2.59 1.24 5.65
N ALA A 16 2.63 2.25 4.79
CA ALA A 16 1.47 3.12 4.61
C ALA A 16 0.39 2.43 3.78
N ASN A 17 -0.87 2.76 4.06
CA ASN A 17 -1.95 2.43 3.14
C ASN A 17 -1.72 3.17 1.81
N THR A 18 -1.40 2.41 0.76
CA THR A 18 -0.88 2.97 -0.48
C THR A 18 -1.91 2.85 -1.60
N VAL A 19 -2.35 3.99 -2.14
CA VAL A 19 -3.10 4.06 -3.40
C VAL A 19 -2.18 3.61 -4.53
N ASN A 20 -2.70 2.78 -5.45
CA ASN A 20 -1.96 2.14 -6.54
C ASN A 20 -0.91 1.11 -6.04
N ASN A 21 -1.30 0.29 -5.05
CA ASN A 21 -0.60 -0.91 -4.62
C ASN A 21 -1.63 -2.04 -4.50
N GLN A 22 -1.42 -3.19 -5.15
CA GLN A 22 -2.46 -4.22 -5.29
C GLN A 22 -2.84 -4.87 -3.95
N VAL A 23 -1.88 -5.09 -3.04
CA VAL A 23 -2.19 -5.65 -1.71
C VAL A 23 -3.03 -4.64 -0.92
N ALA A 24 -2.64 -3.36 -0.93
CA ALA A 24 -3.43 -2.31 -0.28
C ALA A 24 -4.83 -2.18 -0.90
N ALA A 25 -4.94 -2.24 -2.24
CA ALA A 25 -6.20 -2.14 -2.96
C ALA A 25 -7.18 -3.28 -2.59
N TYR A 26 -6.68 -4.49 -2.36
CA TYR A 26 -7.51 -5.58 -1.84
C TYR A 26 -8.18 -5.20 -0.52
N TYR A 27 -7.40 -4.72 0.46
CA TYR A 27 -7.92 -4.31 1.78
C TYR A 27 -8.80 -3.05 1.69
N GLN A 28 -8.43 -2.08 0.86
CA GLN A 28 -9.26 -0.90 0.57
C GLN A 28 -10.64 -1.33 0.00
N GLN A 29 -10.67 -2.34 -0.88
CA GLN A 29 -11.92 -2.88 -1.40
C GLN A 29 -12.72 -3.66 -0.34
N GLN A 30 -12.07 -4.46 0.52
CA GLN A 30 -12.77 -5.13 1.62
C GLN A 30 -13.41 -4.13 2.59
N HIS A 31 -12.78 -2.97 2.78
CA HIS A 31 -13.32 -1.87 3.56
C HIS A 31 -14.38 -1.03 2.82
N GLY A 32 -14.72 -1.37 1.57
CA GLY A 32 -15.76 -0.68 0.80
C GLY A 32 -15.34 0.64 0.17
N LEU A 33 -14.04 0.91 0.06
CA LEU A 33 -13.51 2.14 -0.57
C LEU A 33 -13.47 2.06 -2.10
N ILE A 34 -13.34 0.85 -2.63
CA ILE A 34 -13.25 0.59 -4.06
C ILE A 34 -14.48 -0.22 -4.49
N PRO A 35 -15.41 0.34 -5.27
CA PRO A 35 -16.53 -0.44 -5.81
C PRO A 35 -16.01 -1.51 -6.78
N ARG A 36 -16.76 -2.59 -7.00
CA ARG A 36 -16.39 -3.66 -7.97
C ARG A 36 -16.38 -3.16 -9.42
N VAL A 37 -17.11 -2.09 -9.72
CA VAL A 37 -17.12 -1.43 -11.03
C VAL A 37 -17.15 0.09 -10.82
N SER A 38 -16.33 0.83 -11.56
CA SER A 38 -16.39 2.31 -11.59
C SER A 38 -16.21 2.80 -13.01
N ARG A 39 -17.11 3.69 -13.48
CA ARG A 39 -17.09 4.24 -14.86
C ARG A 39 -16.98 3.18 -15.97
N GLY A 40 -17.55 2.00 -15.75
CA GLY A 40 -17.49 0.88 -16.69
C GLY A 40 -16.18 0.09 -16.66
N ILE A 41 -15.24 0.43 -15.77
CA ILE A 41 -13.99 -0.30 -15.54
C ILE A 41 -14.26 -1.36 -14.47
N ASP A 42 -13.85 -2.59 -14.75
CA ASP A 42 -13.80 -3.67 -13.76
C ASP A 42 -12.73 -3.34 -12.71
N MET A 43 -13.20 -3.09 -11.49
CA MET A 43 -12.41 -2.68 -10.34
C MET A 43 -12.36 -3.78 -9.30
N ASP A 44 -12.54 -5.04 -9.69
CA ASP A 44 -12.25 -6.17 -8.82
C ASP A 44 -10.75 -6.16 -8.44
N MET A 45 -10.47 -6.07 -7.13
CA MET A 45 -9.12 -5.99 -6.58
C MET A 45 -8.82 -7.28 -5.81
N PRO A 46 -8.61 -8.41 -6.50
CA PRO A 46 -8.23 -9.65 -5.83
C PRO A 46 -6.87 -9.48 -5.16
N TYR A 47 -6.65 -10.27 -4.10
CA TYR A 47 -5.33 -10.36 -3.48
C TYR A 47 -4.35 -10.91 -4.53
N PRO A 48 -3.21 -10.24 -4.78
CA PRO A 48 -2.29 -10.66 -5.82
C PRO A 48 -1.58 -11.96 -5.45
N TYR A 49 -1.46 -12.88 -6.41
CA TYR A 49 -0.75 -14.14 -6.19
C TYR A 49 0.70 -13.86 -5.78
N GLY A 50 1.12 -14.42 -4.64
CA GLY A 50 2.45 -14.17 -4.07
C GLY A 50 2.73 -12.73 -3.63
N GLY A 51 1.75 -11.83 -3.66
CA GLY A 51 1.98 -10.41 -3.35
C GLY A 51 2.63 -9.59 -4.50
N SER A 52 2.76 -10.19 -5.69
CA SER A 52 3.42 -9.59 -6.85
C SER A 52 2.48 -9.43 -8.02
N TYR A 53 2.65 -8.34 -8.76
CA TYR A 53 1.86 -8.04 -9.95
C TYR A 53 0.34 -8.09 -9.61
N GLY A 54 -0.58 -7.87 -10.54
CA GLY A 54 -2.00 -7.82 -10.19
C GLY A 54 -2.83 -6.98 -11.13
N LYS A 55 -4.12 -6.83 -10.82
CA LYS A 55 -5.09 -6.12 -11.68
C LYS A 55 -4.55 -4.78 -12.17
N MET A 56 -4.08 -3.93 -11.26
CA MET A 56 -3.57 -2.61 -11.64
C MET A 56 -2.28 -2.65 -12.47
N PHE A 57 -1.52 -3.74 -12.42
CA PHE A 57 -0.34 -3.92 -13.25
C PHE A 57 -0.71 -4.29 -14.69
N ASP A 58 -1.65 -5.21 -14.85
CA ASP A 58 -2.10 -5.68 -16.17
C ASP A 58 -3.07 -4.71 -16.84
N HIS A 59 -3.78 -3.91 -16.04
CA HIS A 59 -4.84 -2.99 -16.46
C HIS A 59 -4.59 -1.56 -15.93
N PRO A 60 -3.77 -0.75 -16.64
CA PRO A 60 -3.46 0.62 -16.23
C PRO A 60 -4.70 1.51 -16.01
N GLU A 61 -5.80 1.25 -16.69
CA GLU A 61 -7.09 1.91 -16.50
C GLU A 61 -7.64 1.73 -15.07
N SER A 62 -7.38 0.58 -14.44
CA SER A 62 -7.79 0.31 -13.06
C SER A 62 -6.98 1.15 -12.08
N ALA A 63 -5.68 1.34 -12.32
CA ALA A 63 -4.83 2.22 -11.52
C ALA A 63 -5.25 3.68 -11.65
N ILE A 64 -5.51 4.14 -12.88
CA ILE A 64 -6.04 5.48 -13.16
C ILE A 64 -7.36 5.69 -12.41
N GLU A 65 -8.27 4.73 -12.45
CA GLU A 65 -9.57 4.86 -11.78
C GLU A 65 -9.44 4.83 -10.27
N LEU A 66 -8.53 4.02 -9.70
CA LEU A 66 -8.23 4.05 -8.27
C LEU A 66 -7.71 5.43 -7.83
N HIS A 67 -6.82 6.04 -8.61
CA HIS A 67 -6.39 7.41 -8.35
C HIS A 67 -7.55 8.40 -8.37
N ARG A 68 -8.50 8.28 -9.31
CA ARG A 68 -9.68 9.14 -9.37
C ARG A 68 -10.60 8.95 -8.17
N LEU A 69 -10.85 7.71 -7.76
CA LEU A 69 -11.64 7.40 -6.57
C LEU A 69 -11.01 8.05 -5.34
N PHE A 70 -9.69 7.89 -5.15
CA PHE A 70 -8.96 8.56 -4.08
C PHE A 70 -9.08 10.08 -4.15
N LEU A 71 -8.77 10.69 -5.31
CA LEU A 71 -8.80 12.14 -5.49
C LEU A 71 -10.20 12.76 -5.30
N SER A 72 -11.26 11.97 -5.47
CA SER A 72 -12.64 12.43 -5.25
C SER A 72 -13.05 12.49 -3.78
N SER A 73 -12.42 11.69 -2.92
CA SER A 73 -12.70 11.66 -1.46
C SER A 73 -11.47 11.16 -0.69
N PRO A 74 -10.37 11.94 -0.64
CA PRO A 74 -9.10 11.48 -0.07
C PRO A 74 -9.20 11.05 1.39
N GLU A 75 -10.05 11.72 2.16
CA GLU A 75 -10.30 11.46 3.57
C GLU A 75 -10.91 10.08 3.83
N ARG A 76 -11.67 9.52 2.88
CA ARG A 76 -12.26 8.19 3.01
C ARG A 76 -11.22 7.08 2.95
N PHE A 77 -10.09 7.33 2.30
CA PHE A 77 -9.04 6.32 2.18
C PHE A 77 -8.22 6.15 3.46
N ALA A 78 -8.35 7.06 4.42
CA ALA A 78 -7.78 6.89 5.75
C ALA A 78 -8.87 6.37 6.69
N TRP A 79 -8.71 5.14 7.21
CA TRP A 79 -9.65 4.58 8.19
C TRP A 79 -8.90 3.99 9.37
N ARG A 80 -9.56 3.92 10.53
CA ARG A 80 -9.07 3.13 11.65
C ARG A 80 -9.61 1.72 11.54
N ASP A 81 -8.71 0.76 11.40
CA ASP A 81 -9.04 -0.64 11.53
C ASP A 81 -9.19 -1.01 13.01
N GLU A 82 -10.42 -1.05 13.52
CA GLU A 82 -10.68 -1.27 14.96
C GLU A 82 -10.22 -2.66 15.44
N GLU A 83 -10.20 -3.66 14.56
CA GLU A 83 -9.79 -5.03 14.90
C GLU A 83 -8.28 -5.16 15.10
N ASN A 84 -7.47 -4.38 14.37
CA ASN A 84 -6.01 -4.46 14.39
C ASN A 84 -5.34 -3.15 14.84
N ASP A 85 -6.04 -2.34 15.65
CA ASP A 85 -5.58 -1.03 16.15
C ASP A 85 -5.03 -0.10 15.06
N GLY A 86 -5.67 -0.12 13.89
CA GLY A 86 -5.29 0.69 12.73
C GLY A 86 -4.19 0.08 11.86
N CYS A 87 -3.68 -1.13 12.14
CA CYS A 87 -2.64 -1.74 11.31
C CYS A 87 -2.88 -3.20 10.99
N ILE A 88 -3.19 -3.46 9.73
CA ILE A 88 -3.54 -4.79 9.23
C ILE A 88 -2.26 -5.61 9.01
N ALA A 89 -2.13 -6.72 9.72
CA ALA A 89 -1.12 -7.74 9.41
C ALA A 89 -1.55 -8.48 8.13
N TYR A 90 -1.07 -7.99 6.98
CA TYR A 90 -1.53 -8.44 5.67
C TYR A 90 -1.15 -9.91 5.41
N ARG A 91 -2.13 -10.69 4.95
CA ARG A 91 -2.01 -12.10 4.58
C ARG A 91 -2.85 -12.41 3.34
N PRO A 92 -2.48 -13.42 2.53
CA PRO A 92 -3.34 -13.90 1.45
C PRO A 92 -4.64 -14.51 2.03
N PRO A 93 -5.80 -14.27 1.40
CA PRO A 93 -7.08 -14.80 1.88
C PRO A 93 -7.17 -16.31 1.68
N GLY A 94 -7.84 -17.01 2.61
CA GLY A 94 -8.19 -18.42 2.46
C GLY A 94 -7.03 -19.42 2.59
N GLU A 95 -5.83 -18.97 2.97
CA GLU A 95 -4.66 -19.85 3.08
C GLU A 95 -4.34 -20.22 4.54
N GLU A 96 -5.11 -21.15 5.11
CA GLU A 96 -4.76 -21.83 6.38
C GLU A 96 -3.42 -22.58 6.28
N GLY A 97 -2.95 -22.90 5.05
CA GLY A 97 -1.70 -23.63 4.78
C GLY A 97 -0.41 -22.79 4.73
N THR A 98 -0.48 -21.46 4.78
CA THR A 98 0.75 -20.62 4.82
C THR A 98 1.40 -20.56 6.20
N GLY A 99 0.72 -21.09 7.23
CA GLY A 99 1.16 -20.95 8.62
C GLY A 99 1.09 -19.50 9.11
N GLY A 100 0.15 -18.70 8.59
CA GLY A 100 -0.02 -17.29 8.99
C GLY A 100 1.07 -16.36 8.47
N ARG A 101 1.83 -16.77 7.45
CA ARG A 101 2.89 -15.96 6.84
C ARG A 101 2.33 -14.82 6.01
N GLN A 102 3.13 -13.76 5.93
CA GLN A 102 2.87 -12.64 5.05
C GLN A 102 3.42 -12.93 3.66
N MET A 103 2.80 -12.35 2.65
CA MET A 103 3.26 -12.41 1.26
C MET A 103 3.98 -11.11 0.91
N ARG A 104 4.43 -10.97 -0.35
CA ARG A 104 5.10 -9.74 -0.76
C ARG A 104 4.20 -8.53 -0.56
N PHE A 105 4.77 -7.48 0.00
CA PHE A 105 4.18 -6.15 -0.02
C PHE A 105 5.21 -5.20 -0.63
N SER A 106 4.84 -4.48 -1.69
CA SER A 106 5.79 -3.60 -2.35
C SER A 106 6.23 -2.47 -1.41
N ILE A 107 7.54 -2.24 -1.29
CA ILE A 107 8.15 -1.32 -0.33
C ILE A 107 8.04 0.15 -0.75
N ASN A 108 6.87 0.59 -1.23
CA ASN A 108 6.67 1.94 -1.76
C ASN A 108 6.82 3.02 -0.68
N PHE A 109 6.25 2.79 0.50
CA PHE A 109 6.36 3.70 1.64
C PHE A 109 6.22 2.92 2.95
N PHE A 110 7.28 2.94 3.76
CA PHE A 110 7.34 2.20 5.01
C PHE A 110 8.20 2.92 6.04
N ALA A 111 8.06 2.53 7.30
CA ALA A 111 8.96 2.86 8.38
C ALA A 111 9.40 1.59 9.10
N PHE A 112 10.64 1.62 9.57
CA PHE A 112 11.20 0.69 10.54
C PHE A 112 11.99 1.51 11.57
N ARG A 113 12.28 0.93 12.74
CA ARG A 113 13.02 1.64 13.77
C ARG A 113 14.51 1.58 13.47
N TYR A 114 15.26 2.63 13.83
CA TYR A 114 16.71 2.62 13.66
C TYR A 114 17.39 1.47 14.43
N SER A 115 16.82 1.04 15.56
CA SER A 115 17.29 -0.16 16.30
C SER A 115 17.26 -1.44 15.46
N ASP A 116 16.42 -1.49 14.43
CA ASP A 116 16.21 -2.64 13.57
C ASP A 116 17.03 -2.54 12.28
N ALA A 117 17.81 -1.46 12.09
CA ALA A 117 18.57 -1.20 10.86
C ALA A 117 19.61 -2.29 10.56
N GLY A 118 20.23 -2.87 11.60
CA GLY A 118 21.15 -4.00 11.43
C GLY A 118 20.47 -5.25 10.88
N GLU A 119 19.26 -5.55 11.37
CA GLU A 119 18.45 -6.68 10.90
C GLU A 119 17.96 -6.45 9.47
N VAL A 120 17.49 -5.25 9.14
CA VAL A 120 17.11 -4.86 7.77
C VAL A 120 18.29 -5.07 6.81
N ALA A 121 19.48 -4.58 7.15
CA ALA A 121 20.67 -4.74 6.33
C ALA A 121 21.06 -6.22 6.17
N TYR A 122 20.96 -7.01 7.25
CA TYR A 122 21.24 -8.45 7.22
C TYR A 122 20.29 -9.20 6.28
N LEU A 123 18.98 -8.97 6.39
CA LEU A 123 17.97 -9.63 5.56
C LEU A 123 18.16 -9.32 4.08
N VAL A 124 18.36 -8.04 3.74
CA VAL A 124 18.61 -7.61 2.35
C VAL A 124 19.91 -8.21 1.81
N ALA A 125 20.99 -8.21 2.60
CA ALA A 125 22.27 -8.78 2.20
C ALA A 125 22.19 -10.29 1.95
N ARG A 126 21.41 -11.03 2.74
CA ARG A 126 21.21 -12.49 2.58
C ARG A 126 20.62 -12.85 1.21
N LYS A 127 19.86 -11.93 0.59
CA LYS A 127 19.30 -12.08 -0.76
C LYS A 127 20.22 -11.56 -1.86
N GLY A 128 21.47 -11.21 -1.55
CA GLY A 128 22.38 -10.59 -2.51
C GLY A 128 21.97 -9.17 -2.90
N GLY A 129 21.05 -8.54 -2.15
CA GLY A 129 20.57 -7.18 -2.39
C GLY A 129 19.70 -6.98 -3.64
N SER A 130 19.29 -8.04 -4.33
CA SER A 130 18.57 -7.92 -5.61
C SER A 130 17.05 -7.87 -5.48
N ASP A 131 16.49 -8.31 -4.35
CA ASP A 131 15.04 -8.33 -4.10
C ASP A 131 14.78 -8.11 -2.60
N ASP A 132 14.84 -6.85 -2.21
CA ASP A 132 14.62 -6.39 -0.84
C ASP A 132 13.17 -6.59 -0.38
N GLU A 133 12.19 -6.48 -1.29
CA GLU A 133 10.79 -6.77 -1.00
C GLU A 133 10.60 -8.22 -0.53
N VAL A 134 11.11 -9.21 -1.28
CA VAL A 134 11.07 -10.61 -0.85
C VAL A 134 11.82 -10.80 0.46
N ALA A 135 13.01 -10.20 0.59
CA ALA A 135 13.84 -10.33 1.80
C ALA A 135 13.12 -9.82 3.06
N LEU A 136 12.45 -8.67 2.96
CA LEU A 136 11.89 -7.94 4.10
C LEU A 136 10.44 -8.31 4.41
N THR A 137 9.71 -8.89 3.44
CA THR A 137 8.27 -9.21 3.62
C THR A 137 7.94 -10.70 3.60
N ILE A 138 8.54 -11.49 2.70
CA ILE A 138 8.23 -12.92 2.57
C ILE A 138 9.17 -13.77 3.43
N GLU A 139 10.47 -13.55 3.31
CA GLU A 139 11.48 -14.38 3.99
C GLU A 139 11.87 -13.87 5.37
N SER A 140 11.42 -12.67 5.70
CA SER A 140 11.54 -12.12 7.04
C SER A 140 10.69 -12.97 8.00
N PRO A 141 11.25 -13.41 9.14
CA PRO A 141 10.47 -14.07 10.17
C PRO A 141 9.60 -13.07 10.97
N HIS A 142 9.79 -11.77 10.73
CA HIS A 142 9.15 -10.72 11.50
C HIS A 142 7.79 -10.35 10.94
N THR A 143 6.91 -9.86 11.81
CA THR A 143 5.59 -9.36 11.40
C THR A 143 5.67 -7.90 10.99
N ASN A 144 5.08 -7.59 9.85
CA ASN A 144 4.87 -6.29 9.27
C ASN A 144 3.36 -5.97 9.26
N CYS A 145 3.00 -4.70 9.11
CA CYS A 145 1.59 -4.34 8.95
C CYS A 145 1.40 -3.14 8.03
N MET A 146 0.20 -2.98 7.48
CA MET A 146 -0.22 -1.81 6.72
C MET A 146 -1.07 -0.90 7.61
N TYR A 147 -0.57 0.30 7.90
CA TYR A 147 -1.26 1.28 8.73
C TYR A 147 -2.31 2.06 7.93
N THR A 148 -3.57 1.91 8.31
CA THR A 148 -4.72 2.31 7.50
C THR A 148 -5.09 3.79 7.65
N ASN A 149 -4.74 4.42 8.77
CA ASN A 149 -5.06 5.83 9.03
C ASN A 149 -4.10 6.81 8.33
N PHE A 150 -3.11 6.33 7.58
CA PHE A 150 -2.17 7.17 6.84
C PHE A 150 -2.07 6.71 5.41
N VAL A 151 -2.43 7.59 4.49
CA VAL A 151 -2.52 7.28 3.07
C VAL A 151 -1.39 7.97 2.30
N VAL A 152 -0.79 7.21 1.40
CA VAL A 152 0.10 7.75 0.37
C VAL A 152 -0.39 7.31 -1.01
N ALA A 153 0.06 8.00 -2.04
CA ALA A 153 -0.20 7.59 -3.42
C ALA A 153 1.11 7.27 -4.12
N HIS A 154 1.20 6.06 -4.66
CA HIS A 154 2.28 5.69 -5.58
C HIS A 154 1.86 6.07 -7.00
N TYR A 155 2.63 6.92 -7.69
CA TYR A 155 2.16 7.55 -8.92
C TYR A 155 1.97 6.55 -10.07
N ALA A 156 2.99 5.78 -10.43
CA ALA A 156 2.92 4.85 -11.55
C ALA A 156 4.09 3.86 -11.51
N PHE A 157 3.91 2.68 -12.08
CA PHE A 157 5.00 1.75 -12.41
C PHE A 157 4.88 1.23 -13.84
N GLY A 158 6.01 0.95 -14.49
CA GLY A 158 6.07 0.29 -15.80
C GLY A 158 5.10 0.88 -16.83
N MET A 159 4.21 0.03 -17.37
CA MET A 159 3.23 0.41 -18.40
C MET A 159 2.23 1.49 -17.97
N GLN A 160 2.03 1.70 -16.66
CA GLN A 160 1.13 2.74 -16.16
C GLN A 160 1.64 4.16 -16.44
N GLN A 161 2.95 4.36 -16.54
CA GLN A 161 3.54 5.71 -16.65
C GLN A 161 2.96 6.48 -17.84
N THR A 162 2.96 5.86 -19.02
CA THR A 162 2.42 6.46 -20.25
C THR A 162 0.90 6.67 -20.15
N ALA A 163 0.18 5.69 -19.59
CA ALA A 163 -1.27 5.77 -19.45
C ALA A 163 -1.68 6.92 -18.52
N ILE A 164 -1.13 6.97 -17.31
CA ILE A 164 -1.46 7.97 -16.29
C ILE A 164 -1.06 9.38 -16.74
N ALA A 165 0.09 9.53 -17.42
CA ALA A 165 0.56 10.82 -17.93
C ALA A 165 -0.45 11.53 -18.85
N SER A 166 -1.31 10.77 -19.54
CA SER A 166 -2.34 11.31 -20.44
C SER A 166 -3.63 11.79 -19.75
N THR A 167 -3.75 11.69 -18.43
CA THR A 167 -5.05 11.83 -17.71
C THR A 167 -5.20 13.08 -16.86
N GLY A 168 -4.13 13.85 -16.62
CA GLY A 168 -4.14 14.99 -15.68
C GLY A 168 -4.23 14.60 -14.20
N ILE A 169 -3.99 13.32 -13.85
CA ILE A 169 -3.95 12.85 -12.46
C ILE A 169 -2.92 13.63 -11.63
N LEU A 170 -1.72 13.88 -12.19
CA LEU A 170 -0.67 14.61 -11.47
C LEU A 170 -1.12 16.02 -11.07
N ASP A 171 -1.76 16.76 -11.97
CA ASP A 171 -2.30 18.09 -11.67
C ASP A 171 -3.36 18.04 -10.57
N SER A 172 -4.14 16.95 -10.51
CA SER A 172 -5.13 16.74 -9.45
C SER A 172 -4.47 16.51 -8.09
N TYR A 173 -3.36 15.78 -8.06
CA TYR A 173 -2.55 15.63 -6.84
C TYR A 173 -1.90 16.95 -6.42
N VAL A 174 -1.43 17.78 -7.36
CA VAL A 174 -0.91 19.12 -7.05
C VAL A 174 -2.00 19.99 -6.40
N ARG A 175 -3.22 19.98 -6.96
CA ARG A 175 -4.37 20.69 -6.36
C ARG A 175 -4.71 20.17 -4.97
N LEU A 176 -4.71 18.85 -4.76
CA LEU A 176 -4.95 18.26 -3.45
C LEU A 176 -3.90 18.71 -2.42
N LYS A 177 -2.61 18.64 -2.78
CA LYS A 177 -1.51 19.12 -1.94
C LYS A 177 -1.73 20.59 -1.55
N ASP A 178 -2.01 21.45 -2.53
CA ASP A 178 -2.17 22.89 -2.29
C ASP A 178 -3.37 23.19 -1.40
N ALA A 179 -4.47 22.46 -1.56
CA ALA A 179 -5.64 22.57 -0.68
C ALA A 179 -5.30 22.14 0.76
N GLN A 180 -4.58 21.03 0.95
CA GLN A 180 -4.18 20.55 2.26
C GLN A 180 -3.23 21.52 2.98
N LEU A 181 -2.25 22.11 2.27
CA LEU A 181 -1.32 23.09 2.86
C LEU A 181 -2.02 24.38 3.28
N LYS A 182 -3.01 24.85 2.51
CA LYS A 182 -3.82 26.01 2.89
C LYS A 182 -4.61 25.76 4.18
N ASN A 183 -5.20 24.57 4.31
CA ASN A 183 -5.98 24.20 5.49
C ASN A 183 -5.14 24.00 6.77
N GLN A 184 -3.82 23.82 6.66
CA GLN A 184 -2.90 23.73 7.80
C GLN A 184 -2.36 25.10 8.26
N SER A 185 -2.62 26.15 7.49
CA SER A 185 -2.11 27.50 7.74
C SER A 185 -3.10 28.39 8.51
N VAL A 186 -4.14 27.79 9.10
CA VAL A 186 -5.18 28.42 9.95
C VAL A 186 -5.09 27.82 11.34
#